data_AF-B2VHN5-F1
#
_entry.id   AF-B2VHN5-F1
#
_cell.length_a   1.000
_cell.length_b   1.000
_cell.length_c   1.000
_cell.angle_alpha   90.00
_cell.angle_beta   90.00
_cell.angle_gamma   90.00
#
_symmetry.space_group_name_H-M   'P 1'
#
loop_
_entity.id
_entity.type
_entity.pdbx_description
1 polymer ?
#
loop_
_entity_poly.entity_id
_entity_poly.type
_entity_poly.pdbx_seq_one_letter_code
_entity_poly.pdbx_strand_id
1 'polypeptide(L)'
;MTSASDNVSQTLFCSGAFIIWYSIAVLVNHLPYIDTLKSQGLLMPLTCLLEFIALVAFYRGYSLRFTDIALGTLRTRQVLLFSVLLLATIGSQSWYLRPESWTLSQTGYSQLGLISFCLAVVILAPVFEEILFRGFILHAFLLWAPAQRLTCSIVTSLFFALLHTQYAHLQTLISLTVLSLLLCAARLISGGLKLPIYLHMLNNFFGVAPLLWQNVVR
;
A
#
# COMPACT_ATOMS: atom_id res chain seq x y z
N MET A 1 0.79 2.13 29.89
CA MET A 1 -0.59 2.01 29.37
C MET A 1 -1.02 3.42 29.01
N THR A 2 -1.34 3.67 27.74
CA THR A 2 -1.87 4.98 27.29
C THR A 2 -3.23 5.22 27.92
N SER A 3 -3.58 6.47 28.21
CA SER A 3 -4.88 6.77 28.81
C SER A 3 -6.01 6.49 27.80
N ALA A 4 -7.23 6.23 28.27
CA ALA A 4 -8.38 6.05 27.38
C ALA A 4 -8.61 7.28 26.46
N SER A 5 -8.29 8.48 26.96
CA SER A 5 -8.32 9.73 26.19
C SER A 5 -7.31 9.75 25.04
N ASP A 6 -6.11 9.20 25.25
CA ASP A 6 -5.09 9.10 24.20
C ASP A 6 -5.51 8.10 23.13
N ASN A 7 -6.10 6.96 23.51
CA ASN A 7 -6.57 5.95 22.56
C ASN A 7 -7.67 6.51 21.64
N VAL A 8 -8.62 7.28 22.18
CA VAL A 8 -9.66 7.96 21.39
C VAL A 8 -9.02 8.96 20.44
N SER A 9 -8.11 9.81 20.93
CA SER A 9 -7.42 10.80 20.12
C SER A 9 -6.65 10.15 18.96
N GLN A 10 -5.89 9.09 19.23
CA GLN A 10 -5.16 8.35 18.20
C GLN A 10 -6.08 7.66 17.20
N THR A 11 -7.22 7.12 17.64
CA THR A 11 -8.23 6.54 16.75
C THR A 11 -8.81 7.61 15.81
N LEU A 12 -9.10 8.81 16.32
CA LEU A 12 -9.55 9.94 15.49
C LEU A 12 -8.52 10.34 14.44
N PHE A 13 -7.21 10.34 14.77
CA PHE A 13 -6.15 10.54 13.79
C PHE A 13 -6.18 9.46 12.70
N CYS A 14 -6.37 8.20 13.07
CA CYS A 14 -6.43 7.09 12.11
C CYS A 14 -7.62 7.25 11.15
N SER A 15 -8.80 7.60 11.68
CA SER A 15 -9.98 7.91 10.86
C SER A 15 -9.74 9.11 9.94
N GLY A 16 -9.07 10.16 10.43
CA GLY A 16 -8.69 11.33 9.65
C GLY A 16 -7.79 10.99 8.46
N ALA A 17 -6.76 10.15 8.66
CA ALA A 17 -5.90 9.68 7.57
C ALA A 17 -6.70 8.94 6.49
N PHE A 18 -7.62 8.06 6.90
CA PHE A 18 -8.48 7.32 5.97
C PHE A 18 -9.41 8.25 5.18
N ILE A 19 -10.04 9.23 5.84
CA ILE A 19 -10.92 10.20 5.19
C ILE A 19 -10.15 11.05 4.17
N ILE A 20 -8.94 11.51 4.52
CA ILE A 20 -8.07 12.28 3.61
C ILE A 20 -7.77 11.45 2.36
N TRP A 21 -7.29 10.22 2.54
CA TRP A 21 -6.99 9.31 1.44
C TRP A 21 -8.21 9.08 0.54
N TYR A 22 -9.34 8.67 1.12
CA TYR A 22 -10.56 8.38 0.38
C TYR A 22 -11.10 9.63 -0.35
N SER A 23 -11.01 10.79 0.28
CA SER A 23 -11.44 12.07 -0.31
C SER A 23 -10.58 12.42 -1.53
N ILE A 24 -9.27 12.23 -1.48
CA ILE A 24 -8.38 12.42 -2.64
C ILE A 24 -8.77 11.46 -3.76
N ALA A 25 -8.93 10.16 -3.45
CA ALA A 25 -9.31 9.15 -4.43
C ALA A 25 -10.64 9.50 -5.15
N VAL A 26 -11.63 10.01 -4.42
CA VAL A 26 -12.91 10.47 -5.01
C VAL A 26 -12.75 11.76 -5.80
N LEU A 27 -12.12 12.79 -5.23
CA LEU A 27 -12.02 14.12 -5.86
C LEU A 27 -11.24 14.08 -7.18
N VAL A 28 -10.19 13.26 -7.27
CA VAL A 28 -9.42 13.14 -8.51
C VAL A 28 -10.27 12.60 -9.67
N ASN A 29 -11.28 11.76 -9.39
CA ASN A 29 -12.21 11.27 -10.41
C ASN A 29 -13.20 12.34 -10.92
N HIS A 30 -13.31 13.48 -10.24
CA HIS A 30 -14.15 14.61 -10.64
C HIS A 30 -13.38 15.73 -11.36
N LEU A 31 -12.10 15.52 -11.70
CA LEU A 31 -11.32 16.50 -12.44
C LEU A 31 -11.87 16.69 -13.88
N PRO A 32 -11.90 17.93 -14.41
CA PRO A 32 -12.46 18.22 -15.72
C PRO A 32 -11.72 17.55 -16.90
N TYR A 33 -10.46 17.12 -16.70
CA TYR A 33 -9.63 16.49 -17.73
C TYR A 33 -9.36 14.98 -17.46
N ILE A 34 -10.27 14.31 -16.76
CA ILE A 34 -10.09 12.92 -16.31
C ILE A 34 -9.81 11.94 -17.45
N ASP A 35 -10.51 12.06 -18.58
CA ASP A 35 -10.34 11.14 -19.72
C ASP A 35 -8.99 11.31 -20.42
N THR A 36 -8.50 12.56 -20.50
CA THR A 36 -7.16 12.86 -21.00
C THR A 36 -6.10 12.27 -20.06
N LEU A 37 -6.26 12.43 -18.75
CA LEU A 37 -5.33 11.86 -17.77
C LEU A 37 -5.31 10.32 -17.81
N LYS A 38 -6.47 9.68 -17.99
CA LYS A 38 -6.59 8.23 -18.14
C LYS A 38 -5.91 7.73 -19.42
N SER A 39 -6.20 8.36 -20.55
CA SER A 39 -5.63 7.96 -21.85
C SER A 39 -4.12 8.14 -21.92
N GLN A 40 -3.56 9.08 -21.16
CA GLN A 40 -2.11 9.31 -21.07
C GLN A 40 -1.41 8.47 -19.98
N GLY A 41 -2.14 7.69 -19.18
CA GLY A 41 -1.58 6.94 -18.06
C GLY A 41 -1.11 7.81 -16.88
N LEU A 42 -1.58 9.06 -16.81
CA LEU A 42 -1.17 10.04 -15.80
C LEU A 42 -2.11 10.11 -14.59
N LEU A 43 -3.30 9.52 -14.68
CA LEU A 43 -4.25 9.51 -13.57
C LEU A 43 -3.66 8.85 -12.32
N MET A 44 -3.10 7.64 -12.46
CA MET A 44 -2.55 6.92 -11.30
C MET A 44 -1.34 7.64 -10.68
N PRO A 45 -0.34 8.12 -11.47
CA PRO A 45 0.72 8.97 -10.94
C PRO A 45 0.23 10.19 -10.16
N LEU A 46 -0.76 10.90 -10.69
CA LEU A 46 -1.32 12.09 -10.03
C LEU A 46 -1.98 11.72 -8.71
N THR A 47 -2.83 10.69 -8.68
CA THR A 47 -3.49 10.23 -7.45
C THR A 47 -2.46 9.82 -6.40
N CYS A 48 -1.50 8.97 -6.76
CA CYS A 48 -0.47 8.50 -5.83
C CYS A 48 0.38 9.66 -5.30
N LEU A 49 0.69 10.67 -6.11
CA LEU A 49 1.45 11.83 -5.67
C LEU A 49 0.68 12.65 -4.64
N LEU A 50 -0.61 12.90 -4.88
CA LEU A 50 -1.46 13.65 -3.94
C LEU A 50 -1.63 12.91 -2.62
N GLU A 51 -1.90 11.60 -2.67
CA GLU A 51 -2.04 10.75 -1.49
C GLU A 51 -0.72 10.64 -0.72
N PHE A 52 0.41 10.51 -1.42
CA PHE A 52 1.74 10.53 -0.83
C PHE A 52 2.01 11.83 -0.08
N ILE A 53 1.83 12.99 -0.73
CA ILE A 53 2.08 14.29 -0.10
C ILE A 53 1.20 14.45 1.13
N ALA A 54 -0.11 14.18 1.00
CA ALA A 54 -1.07 14.36 2.08
C ALA A 54 -0.79 13.43 3.27
N LEU A 55 -0.63 12.12 3.04
CA LEU A 55 -0.45 11.15 4.11
C LEU A 55 0.94 11.22 4.74
N VAL A 56 2.00 11.56 4.00
CA VAL A 56 3.33 11.78 4.59
C VAL A 56 3.32 13.04 5.47
N ALA A 57 2.69 14.13 5.02
CA ALA A 57 2.54 15.34 5.82
C ALA A 57 1.71 15.07 7.09
N PHE A 58 0.58 14.36 6.95
CA PHE A 58 -0.28 13.97 8.06
C PHE A 58 0.45 13.07 9.07
N TYR A 59 1.20 12.07 8.58
CA TYR A 59 2.03 11.19 9.39
C TYR A 59 3.14 11.92 10.14
N ARG A 60 3.80 12.89 9.49
CA ARG A 60 4.80 13.74 10.15
C ARG A 60 4.16 14.54 11.28
N GLY A 61 3.00 15.15 11.05
CA GLY A 61 2.24 15.87 12.07
C GLY A 61 1.85 14.97 13.26
N TYR A 62 1.40 13.75 12.99
CA TYR A 62 1.10 12.74 14.01
C TYR A 62 2.37 12.37 14.82
N SER A 63 3.50 12.15 14.13
CA SER A 63 4.77 11.74 14.73
C SER A 63 5.40 12.79 15.65
N LEU A 64 4.97 14.05 15.55
CA LEU A 64 5.35 15.11 16.49
C LEU A 64 4.66 14.97 17.85
N ARG A 65 3.54 14.23 17.92
CA ARG A 65 2.70 14.08 19.11
C ARG A 65 2.75 12.67 19.71
N PHE A 66 2.87 11.66 18.85
CA PHE A 66 2.86 10.25 19.25
C PHE A 66 4.04 9.51 18.63
N THR A 67 4.61 8.57 19.38
CA THR A 67 5.80 7.79 18.95
C THR A 67 5.48 6.32 18.64
N ASP A 68 4.21 5.92 18.74
CA ASP A 68 3.76 4.54 18.63
C ASP A 68 3.88 3.97 17.20
N ILE A 69 3.86 4.84 16.19
CA ILE A 69 4.03 4.49 14.78
C ILE A 69 5.42 4.94 14.30
N ALA A 70 6.44 4.15 14.62
CA ALA A 70 7.81 4.43 14.20
C ALA A 70 8.08 4.01 12.74
N LEU A 71 8.96 4.75 12.06
CA LEU A 71 9.53 4.28 10.79
C LEU A 71 10.41 3.03 10.97
N GLY A 72 11.10 2.92 12.11
CA GLY A 72 12.00 1.82 12.42
C GLY A 72 13.28 1.80 11.57
N THR A 73 13.99 0.68 11.64
CA THR A 73 15.23 0.41 10.90
C THR A 73 15.16 -0.92 10.18
N LEU A 74 15.85 -1.03 9.04
CA LEU A 74 15.95 -2.28 8.30
C LEU A 74 17.06 -3.14 8.91
N ARG A 75 16.69 -4.33 9.39
CA ARG A 75 17.66 -5.33 9.86
C ARG A 75 17.87 -6.35 8.75
N THR A 76 19.12 -6.59 8.35
CA THR A 76 19.47 -7.47 7.23
C THR A 76 18.83 -8.85 7.33
N ARG A 77 18.84 -9.48 8.52
CA ARG A 77 18.19 -10.79 8.73
C ARG A 77 16.69 -10.77 8.43
N GLN A 78 16.00 -9.71 8.84
CA GLN A 78 14.56 -9.56 8.59
C GLN A 78 14.31 -9.28 7.11
N VAL A 79 15.10 -8.40 6.48
CA VAL A 79 15.01 -8.11 5.05
C VAL A 79 15.15 -9.39 4.23
N LEU A 80 16.20 -10.17 4.47
CA LEU A 80 16.44 -11.42 3.74
C LEU A 80 15.30 -12.43 3.95
N LEU A 81 14.91 -12.68 5.21
CA LEU A 81 13.84 -13.62 5.52
C LEU A 81 12.53 -13.24 4.82
N PHE A 82 12.08 -11.99 4.99
CA PHE A 82 10.81 -11.54 4.43
C PHE A 82 10.86 -11.39 2.90
N SER A 83 12.00 -11.03 2.31
CA SER A 83 12.17 -11.06 0.85
C SER A 83 12.04 -12.48 0.31
N VAL A 84 12.63 -13.49 0.96
CA VAL A 84 12.47 -14.89 0.56
C VAL A 84 11.01 -15.33 0.67
N LEU A 85 10.33 -14.99 1.78
CA LEU A 85 8.91 -15.30 1.95
C LEU A 85 8.03 -14.61 0.89
N LEU A 86 8.34 -13.35 0.54
CA LEU A 86 7.65 -12.63 -0.52
C LEU A 86 7.88 -13.30 -1.88
N LEU A 87 9.12 -13.63 -2.23
CA LEU A 87 9.44 -14.31 -3.49
C LEU A 87 8.76 -15.68 -3.59
N ALA A 88 8.72 -16.44 -2.48
CA ALA A 88 7.98 -17.70 -2.42
C ALA A 88 6.47 -17.49 -2.63
N THR A 89 5.92 -16.40 -2.08
CA THR A 89 4.50 -16.02 -2.25
C THR A 89 4.20 -15.67 -3.70
N ILE A 90 5.02 -14.81 -4.33
CA ILE A 90 4.92 -14.45 -5.75
C ILE A 90 5.06 -15.70 -6.63
N GLY A 91 6.06 -16.54 -6.35
CA GLY A 91 6.29 -17.78 -7.10
C GLY A 91 5.12 -18.76 -7.01
N SER A 92 4.55 -18.94 -5.81
CA SER A 92 3.34 -19.76 -5.61
C SER A 92 2.12 -19.22 -6.37
N GLN A 93 1.93 -17.90 -6.33
CA GLN A 93 0.83 -17.22 -7.00
C GLN A 93 0.91 -17.25 -8.51
N SER A 94 2.12 -17.27 -9.06
CA SER A 94 2.36 -17.26 -10.52
C SER A 94 1.77 -18.48 -11.25
N TRP A 95 1.44 -19.57 -10.53
CA TRP A 95 0.83 -20.77 -11.11
C TRP A 95 -0.66 -20.64 -11.38
N TYR A 96 -1.37 -19.71 -10.71
CA TYR A 96 -2.83 -19.64 -10.75
C TYR A 96 -3.39 -18.24 -11.00
N LEU A 97 -2.60 -17.18 -10.81
CA LEU A 97 -3.04 -15.82 -11.11
C LEU A 97 -3.28 -15.66 -12.61
N ARG A 98 -4.41 -15.02 -12.93
CA ARG A 98 -4.81 -14.71 -14.30
C ARG A 98 -4.53 -13.24 -14.58
N PRO A 99 -4.27 -12.86 -15.84
CA PRO A 99 -4.14 -11.46 -16.21
C PRO A 99 -5.40 -10.67 -15.86
N GLU A 100 -5.24 -9.55 -15.16
CA GLU A 100 -6.33 -8.63 -14.80
C GLU A 100 -6.58 -7.61 -15.92
N SER A 101 -7.84 -7.28 -16.18
CA SER A 101 -8.24 -6.32 -17.22
C SER A 101 -7.66 -4.93 -16.97
N TRP A 102 -7.58 -4.51 -15.70
CA TRP A 102 -6.96 -3.26 -15.31
C TRP A 102 -5.46 -3.24 -15.63
N THR A 103 -4.73 -4.33 -15.38
CA THR A 103 -3.30 -4.41 -15.72
C THR A 103 -3.09 -4.31 -17.24
N LEU A 104 -3.96 -4.96 -18.02
CA LEU A 104 -3.92 -4.87 -19.48
C LEU A 104 -4.26 -3.47 -19.99
N SER A 105 -5.14 -2.73 -19.32
CA SER A 105 -5.48 -1.36 -19.70
C SER A 105 -4.35 -0.34 -19.44
N GLN A 106 -3.28 -0.75 -18.74
CA GLN A 106 -2.06 0.05 -18.58
C GLN A 106 -1.05 -0.16 -19.72
N THR A 107 -1.37 -1.00 -20.71
CA THR A 107 -0.55 -1.18 -21.91
C THR A 107 -0.85 -0.08 -22.94
N GLY A 108 0.16 0.34 -23.70
CA GLY A 108 -0.02 1.33 -24.78
C GLY A 108 0.10 2.80 -24.37
N TYR A 109 0.49 3.10 -23.12
CA TYR A 109 0.90 4.46 -22.75
C TYR A 109 2.18 4.88 -23.47
N SER A 110 2.38 6.20 -23.58
CA SER A 110 3.69 6.74 -23.99
C SER A 110 4.79 6.28 -23.03
N GLN A 111 6.04 6.26 -23.48
CA GLN A 111 7.18 5.88 -22.63
C GLN A 111 7.24 6.70 -21.33
N LEU A 112 6.99 8.01 -21.41
CA LEU A 112 6.93 8.90 -20.25
C LEU A 112 5.76 8.55 -19.32
N GLY A 113 4.57 8.28 -19.87
CA GLY A 113 3.40 7.87 -19.10
C GLY A 113 3.63 6.55 -18.37
N LEU A 114 4.22 5.57 -19.05
CA LEU A 114 4.56 4.26 -18.48
C LEU A 114 5.59 4.38 -17.34
N ILE A 115 6.68 5.11 -17.56
CA ILE A 115 7.71 5.32 -16.52
C ILE A 115 7.09 6.01 -15.30
N SER A 116 6.26 7.03 -15.53
CA SER A 116 5.56 7.76 -14.46
C SER A 116 4.63 6.84 -13.67
N PHE A 117 3.86 5.99 -14.36
CA PHE A 117 3.02 4.96 -13.76
C PHE A 117 3.83 3.99 -12.88
N CYS A 118 4.93 3.45 -13.40
CA CYS A 118 5.76 2.51 -12.66
C CYS A 118 6.39 3.17 -11.42
N LEU A 119 6.90 4.40 -11.52
CA LEU A 119 7.43 5.12 -10.37
C LEU A 119 6.35 5.37 -9.30
N ALA A 120 5.14 5.72 -9.72
CA ALA A 120 4.03 5.93 -8.80
C ALA A 120 3.66 4.65 -8.05
N VAL A 121 3.46 3.54 -8.75
CA VAL A 121 3.03 2.26 -8.17
C VAL A 121 4.15 1.57 -7.38
N VAL A 122 5.42 1.72 -7.78
CA VAL A 122 6.55 1.05 -7.10
C VAL A 122 7.10 1.87 -5.93
N ILE A 123 6.99 3.20 -5.96
CA ILE A 123 7.61 4.06 -4.95
C ILE A 123 6.57 4.82 -4.12
N LEU A 124 5.67 5.56 -4.75
CA LEU A 124 4.76 6.45 -4.03
C LEU A 124 3.66 5.65 -3.31
N ALA A 125 3.00 4.74 -4.02
CA ALA A 125 1.92 3.91 -3.48
C ALA A 125 2.32 3.13 -2.23
N PRO A 126 3.41 2.35 -2.24
CA PRO A 126 3.82 1.59 -1.07
C PRO A 126 4.08 2.46 0.17
N VAL A 127 4.60 3.67 0.01
CA VAL A 127 4.88 4.53 1.17
C VAL A 127 3.60 4.99 1.83
N PHE A 128 2.65 5.54 1.06
CA PHE A 128 1.43 6.07 1.66
C PHE A 128 0.46 4.97 2.09
N GLU A 129 0.41 3.85 1.35
CA GLU A 129 -0.42 2.70 1.73
C GLU A 129 0.08 2.06 3.02
N GLU A 130 1.38 1.88 3.19
CA GLU A 130 1.89 1.32 4.45
C GLU A 130 1.71 2.27 5.64
N ILE A 131 1.82 3.59 5.43
CA ILE A 131 1.44 4.59 6.43
C ILE A 131 -0.04 4.44 6.80
N LEU A 132 -0.93 4.32 5.82
CA LEU A 132 -2.37 4.20 6.05
C LEU A 132 -2.74 2.89 6.73
N PHE A 133 -2.35 1.75 6.15
CA PHE A 133 -2.80 0.43 6.58
C PHE A 133 -2.01 -0.11 7.77
N ARG A 134 -0.68 -0.01 7.77
CA ARG A 134 0.19 -0.59 8.83
C ARG A 134 0.51 0.45 9.90
N GLY A 135 0.52 1.72 9.52
CA GLY A 135 0.65 2.84 10.42
C GLY A 135 -0.67 3.06 11.15
N PHE A 136 -1.71 3.54 10.47
CA PHE A 136 -2.93 4.00 11.13
C PHE A 136 -3.95 2.88 11.40
N ILE A 137 -4.42 2.15 10.37
CA ILE A 137 -5.54 1.20 10.51
C ILE A 137 -5.17 0.04 11.44
N LEU A 138 -4.05 -0.64 11.20
CA LEU A 138 -3.59 -1.73 12.05
C LEU A 138 -3.36 -1.27 13.49
N HIS A 139 -2.75 -0.08 13.67
CA HIS A 139 -2.51 0.49 14.99
C HIS A 139 -3.81 0.80 15.72
N ALA A 140 -4.81 1.37 15.04
CA ALA A 140 -6.13 1.62 15.60
C ALA A 140 -6.75 0.33 16.16
N PHE A 141 -6.71 -0.78 15.42
CA PHE A 141 -7.19 -2.06 15.95
C PHE A 141 -6.37 -2.55 17.15
N LEU A 142 -5.04 -2.39 17.11
CA LEU A 142 -4.16 -2.81 18.20
C LEU A 142 -4.29 -1.94 19.47
N LEU A 143 -4.72 -0.67 19.36
CA LEU A 143 -5.02 0.17 20.52
C LEU A 143 -6.14 -0.41 21.38
N TRP A 144 -7.16 -1.01 20.74
CA TRP A 144 -8.35 -1.54 21.41
C TRP A 144 -8.27 -3.06 21.65
N ALA A 145 -7.49 -3.80 20.84
CA ALA A 145 -7.33 -5.24 20.95
C ALA A 145 -5.85 -5.68 20.90
N PRO A 146 -4.97 -5.20 21.80
CA PRO A 146 -3.51 -5.42 21.70
C PRO A 146 -3.09 -6.89 21.78
N ALA A 147 -3.89 -7.74 22.45
CA ALA A 147 -3.67 -9.18 22.54
C ALA A 147 -4.06 -9.93 21.26
N GLN A 148 -4.90 -9.35 20.40
CA GLN A 148 -5.49 -10.01 19.22
C GLN A 148 -4.75 -9.68 17.92
N ARG A 149 -3.40 -9.71 17.95
CA ARG A 149 -2.56 -9.30 16.82
C ARG A 149 -2.90 -10.00 15.50
N LEU A 150 -3.23 -11.29 15.57
CA LEU A 150 -3.64 -12.07 14.39
C LEU A 150 -4.96 -11.56 13.81
N THR A 151 -5.99 -11.39 14.65
CA THR A 151 -7.29 -10.86 14.24
C THR A 151 -7.16 -9.47 13.64
N CYS A 152 -6.42 -8.56 14.28
CA CYS A 152 -6.16 -7.22 13.76
C CYS A 152 -5.49 -7.28 12.38
N SER A 153 -4.50 -8.16 12.21
CA SER A 153 -3.81 -8.35 10.92
C SER A 153 -4.75 -8.89 9.84
N ILE A 154 -5.60 -9.87 10.17
CA ILE A 154 -6.59 -10.42 9.24
C ILE A 154 -7.58 -9.34 8.80
N VAL A 155 -8.16 -8.59 9.74
CA VAL A 155 -9.13 -7.53 9.43
C VAL A 155 -8.50 -6.44 8.58
N THR A 156 -7.30 -5.95 8.94
CA THR A 156 -6.56 -5.00 8.11
C THR A 156 -6.28 -5.55 6.71
N SER A 157 -5.96 -6.84 6.60
CA SER A 157 -5.61 -7.47 5.32
C SER A 157 -6.81 -7.64 4.39
N LEU A 158 -7.96 -8.04 4.93
CA LEU A 158 -9.22 -8.10 4.20
C LEU A 158 -9.64 -6.70 3.75
N PHE A 159 -9.54 -5.71 4.64
CA PHE A 159 -9.88 -4.33 4.30
C PHE A 159 -8.97 -3.77 3.19
N PHE A 160 -7.66 -4.03 3.26
CA PHE A 160 -6.72 -3.70 2.20
C PHE A 160 -7.13 -4.30 0.85
N ALA A 161 -7.40 -5.61 0.79
CA ALA A 161 -7.78 -6.27 -0.45
C ALA A 161 -9.13 -5.76 -1.00
N LEU A 162 -10.13 -5.55 -0.15
CA LEU A 162 -11.46 -5.07 -0.56
C LEU A 162 -11.45 -3.66 -1.16
N LEU A 163 -10.50 -2.82 -0.75
CA LEU A 163 -10.35 -1.47 -1.31
C LEU A 163 -9.66 -1.45 -2.67
N HIS A 164 -9.07 -2.56 -3.12
CA HIS A 164 -8.48 -2.70 -4.46
C HIS A 164 -9.55 -3.07 -5.49
N THR A 165 -10.52 -2.18 -5.68
CA THR A 165 -11.70 -2.39 -6.53
C THR A 165 -11.38 -2.44 -8.03
N GLN A 166 -10.16 -2.10 -8.44
CA GLN A 166 -9.69 -2.21 -9.81
C GLN A 166 -9.46 -3.66 -10.29
N TYR A 167 -9.36 -4.63 -9.37
CA TYR A 167 -9.16 -6.04 -9.69
C TYR A 167 -10.47 -6.81 -9.65
N ALA A 168 -10.70 -7.67 -10.64
CA ALA A 168 -11.95 -8.39 -10.78
C ALA A 168 -11.87 -9.84 -10.28
N HIS A 169 -10.69 -10.46 -10.32
CA HIS A 169 -10.56 -11.87 -9.99
C HIS A 169 -10.42 -12.10 -8.49
N LEU A 170 -11.20 -13.06 -7.97
CA LEU A 170 -11.10 -13.49 -6.58
C LEU A 170 -9.69 -13.99 -6.23
N GLN A 171 -8.98 -14.63 -7.18
CA GLN A 171 -7.61 -15.08 -6.96
C GLN A 171 -6.66 -13.91 -6.67
N THR A 172 -6.88 -12.75 -7.30
CA THR A 172 -6.10 -11.53 -7.07
C THR A 172 -6.40 -10.94 -5.69
N LEU A 173 -7.67 -10.89 -5.28
CA LEU A 173 -8.04 -10.45 -3.93
C LEU A 173 -7.46 -11.36 -2.83
N ILE A 174 -7.43 -12.67 -3.06
CA ILE A 174 -6.75 -13.63 -2.16
C ILE A 174 -5.25 -13.34 -2.12
N SER A 175 -4.62 -13.12 -3.28
CA SER A 175 -3.20 -12.76 -3.36
C SER A 175 -2.89 -11.48 -2.57
N LEU A 176 -3.69 -10.42 -2.75
CA LEU A 176 -3.56 -9.17 -2.00
C LEU A 176 -3.76 -9.35 -0.50
N THR A 177 -4.69 -10.21 -0.10
CA THR A 177 -4.89 -10.54 1.32
C THR A 177 -3.63 -11.21 1.90
N VAL A 178 -3.05 -12.17 1.18
CA VAL A 178 -1.82 -12.87 1.62
C VAL A 178 -0.63 -11.92 1.67
N LEU A 179 -0.46 -11.06 0.66
CA LEU A 179 0.57 -10.00 0.67
C LEU A 179 0.38 -9.08 1.90
N SER A 180 -0.83 -8.61 2.13
CA SER A 180 -1.15 -7.72 3.23
C SER A 180 -0.89 -8.36 4.61
N LEU A 181 -1.15 -9.66 4.75
CA LEU A 181 -0.80 -10.43 5.96
C LEU A 181 0.71 -10.50 6.17
N LEU A 182 1.48 -10.76 5.11
CA LEU A 182 2.95 -10.77 5.17
C LEU A 182 3.50 -9.40 5.61
N LEU A 183 2.91 -8.32 5.10
CA LEU A 183 3.28 -6.94 5.42
C LEU A 183 2.87 -6.56 6.86
N CYS A 184 1.71 -7.03 7.34
CA CYS A 184 1.33 -6.92 8.76
C CYS A 184 2.33 -7.65 9.67
N ALA A 185 2.73 -8.89 9.31
CA ALA A 185 3.74 -9.63 10.06
C ALA A 185 5.09 -8.89 10.06
N ALA A 186 5.50 -8.32 8.92
CA ALA A 186 6.71 -7.51 8.81
C ALA A 186 6.65 -6.27 9.73
N ARG A 187 5.52 -5.57 9.78
CA ARG A 187 5.29 -4.42 10.69
C ARG A 187 5.39 -4.81 12.16
N LEU A 188 4.77 -5.92 12.55
CA LEU A 188 4.73 -6.40 13.94
C LEU A 188 6.09 -6.93 14.41
N ILE A 189 6.85 -7.61 13.55
CA ILE A 189 8.15 -8.20 13.88
C ILE A 189 9.28 -7.16 13.84
N SER A 190 9.27 -6.25 12.87
CA SER A 190 10.29 -5.18 12.77
C SER A 190 10.03 -4.01 13.71
N GLY A 191 8.78 -3.81 14.13
CA GLY A 191 8.38 -2.69 14.96
C GLY A 191 8.30 -1.34 14.22
N GLY A 192 8.46 -1.32 12.89
CA GLY A 192 8.34 -0.09 12.11
C GLY A 192 7.84 -0.28 10.68
N LEU A 193 7.69 0.84 9.96
CA LEU A 193 7.13 0.88 8.61
C LEU A 193 8.14 0.62 7.50
N LYS A 194 9.45 0.80 7.71
CA LYS A 194 10.44 0.64 6.63
C LYS A 194 10.47 -0.76 6.02
N LEU A 195 10.38 -1.80 6.85
CA LEU A 195 10.40 -3.19 6.35
C LEU A 195 9.19 -3.50 5.46
N PRO A 196 7.94 -3.27 5.89
CA PRO A 196 6.80 -3.50 5.02
C PRO A 196 6.78 -2.56 3.81
N ILE A 197 7.21 -1.30 3.92
CA ILE A 197 7.40 -0.41 2.75
C ILE A 197 8.33 -1.07 1.73
N TYR A 198 9.52 -1.49 2.15
CA TYR A 198 10.49 -2.14 1.26
C TYR A 198 9.92 -3.38 0.58
N LEU A 199 9.22 -4.25 1.33
CA LEU A 199 8.62 -5.47 0.78
C LEU A 199 7.50 -5.16 -0.21
N HIS A 200 6.70 -4.13 0.06
CA HIS A 200 5.62 -3.71 -0.81
C HIS A 200 6.17 -3.07 -2.10
N MET A 201 7.20 -2.22 -2.00
CA MET A 201 7.94 -1.73 -3.18
C MET A 201 8.49 -2.88 -4.02
N LEU A 202 9.08 -3.89 -3.38
CA LEU A 202 9.63 -5.06 -4.07
C LEU A 202 8.53 -5.88 -4.76
N ASN A 203 7.39 -6.10 -4.10
CA ASN A 203 6.23 -6.76 -4.69
C ASN A 203 5.74 -6.03 -5.94
N ASN A 204 5.55 -4.71 -5.83
CA ASN A 204 5.03 -3.90 -6.92
C ASN A 204 6.03 -3.83 -8.08
N PHE A 205 7.33 -3.78 -7.79
CA PHE A 205 8.37 -3.86 -8.82
C PHE A 205 8.24 -5.15 -9.64
N PHE A 206 8.14 -6.32 -9.00
CA PHE A 206 7.93 -7.58 -9.72
C PHE A 206 6.60 -7.62 -10.46
N GLY A 207 5.54 -7.01 -9.91
CA GLY A 207 4.24 -6.90 -10.57
C GLY A 207 4.28 -6.10 -11.88
N VAL A 208 5.02 -4.99 -11.93
CA VAL A 208 5.13 -4.13 -13.13
C VAL A 208 6.31 -4.49 -14.04
N ALA A 209 7.24 -5.34 -13.60
CA ALA A 209 8.42 -5.71 -14.39
C ALA A 209 8.10 -6.25 -15.81
N PRO A 210 7.07 -7.10 -16.01
CA PRO A 210 6.70 -7.54 -17.37
C PRO A 210 6.25 -6.38 -18.28
N LEU A 211 5.55 -5.39 -17.73
CA LEU A 211 5.08 -4.21 -18.46
C LEU A 211 6.26 -3.35 -18.94
N LEU A 212 7.25 -3.14 -18.07
CA LEU A 212 8.49 -2.41 -18.40
C LEU A 212 9.31 -3.15 -19.47
N TRP A 213 9.50 -4.46 -19.32
CA TRP A 213 10.28 -5.26 -20.25
C TRP A 213 9.72 -5.23 -21.68
N GLN A 214 8.40 -5.32 -21.82
CA GLN A 214 7.74 -5.36 -23.13
C GLN A 214 7.78 -4.03 -23.90
N ASN A 215 7.85 -2.90 -23.19
CA ASN A 215 7.66 -1.56 -23.79
C ASN A 215 8.92 -0.68 -23.81
N VAL A 216 9.96 -1.03 -23.02
CA VAL A 216 11.18 -0.19 -22.89
C VAL A 216 12.44 -0.91 -23.38
N VAL A 217 12.50 -2.23 -23.23
CA VAL A 217 13.72 -3.02 -23.51
C VAL A 217 13.67 -3.68 -24.91
N ARG A 218 12.49 -3.74 -25.53
CA ARG A 218 12.32 -4.08 -26.95
C ARG A 218 12.10 -2.82 -27.76
#